data_AF-A0A7G5F3B1-F1
#
_entry.id   AF-A0A7G5F3B1-F1
#
_cell.length_a   1.000
_cell.length_b   1.000
_cell.length_c   1.000
_cell.angle_alpha   90.00
_cell.angle_beta   90.00
_cell.angle_gamma   90.00
#
_symmetry.space_group_name_H-M   'P 1'
#
loop_
_entity.id
_entity.type
_entity.pdbx_description
1 polymer ?
#
loop_
_entity_poly.entity_id
_entity_poly.type
_entity_poly.pdbx_seq_one_letter_code
_entity_poly.pdbx_strand_id
1 'polypeptide(L)'
;ESCVWIPCLTGYFGCYCQSKVCYHNSHIASTAKTMNDHHLLCQSHEDCVTKGSGNFCAHFPDHDIHYGWCFRAESEGFPLKDFMKMPKL
;
A
#
# COMPACT_ATOMS: atom_id res chain seq x y z
N GLU A 1 -5.57 -10.58 -11.41
CA GLU A 1 -6.52 -9.66 -12.06
C GLU A 1 -5.74 -8.60 -12.85
N SER A 2 -6.33 -8.00 -13.88
CA SER A 2 -5.71 -6.89 -14.61
C SER A 2 -6.50 -5.62 -14.40
N CYS A 3 -5.80 -4.52 -14.14
CA CYS A 3 -6.39 -3.21 -13.87
C CYS A 3 -6.54 -2.35 -15.13
N VAL A 4 -6.65 -2.98 -16.31
CA VAL A 4 -6.72 -2.27 -17.60
C VAL A 4 -8.08 -1.62 -17.83
N TRP A 5 -9.14 -2.35 -17.49
CA TRP A 5 -10.53 -1.94 -17.74
C TRP A 5 -11.38 -1.92 -16.48
N ILE A 6 -10.92 -2.59 -15.42
CA ILE A 6 -11.67 -2.76 -14.18
C ILE A 6 -10.71 -2.44 -13.03
N PRO A 7 -11.10 -1.62 -12.03
CA PRO A 7 -10.32 -1.49 -10.80
C PRO A 7 -10.16 -2.88 -10.17
N CYS A 8 -9.04 -3.14 -9.48
CA CYS A 8 -8.79 -4.43 -8.86
C CYS A 8 -9.97 -4.79 -7.93
N LEU A 9 -10.82 -5.74 -8.33
CA LEU A 9 -12.06 -6.07 -7.64
C LEU A 9 -11.80 -6.95 -6.41
N THR A 10 -10.76 -7.79 -6.47
CA THR A 10 -10.18 -8.38 -5.24
C THR A 10 -9.53 -7.33 -4.34
N GLY A 11 -9.41 -6.08 -4.83
CA GLY A 11 -8.73 -4.96 -4.19
C GLY A 11 -9.60 -4.02 -3.36
N TYR A 12 -10.79 -4.44 -2.90
CA TYR A 12 -11.48 -3.67 -1.86
C TYR A 12 -10.61 -3.54 -0.59
N PHE A 13 -9.65 -4.44 -0.40
CA PHE A 13 -8.63 -4.33 0.64
C PHE A 13 -7.23 -4.47 0.02
N GLY A 14 -6.42 -3.42 0.10
CA GLY A 14 -4.97 -3.53 0.06
C GLY A 14 -4.32 -3.99 -1.24
N CYS A 15 -4.91 -3.73 -2.42
CA CYS A 15 -4.26 -3.98 -3.71
C CYS A 15 -3.91 -2.68 -4.45
N TYR A 16 -2.86 -2.74 -5.27
CA TYR A 16 -2.41 -1.67 -6.14
C TYR A 16 -2.25 -2.16 -7.58
N CYS A 17 -2.50 -1.25 -8.53
CA CYS A 17 -2.36 -1.50 -9.95
C CYS A 17 -0.96 -1.06 -10.42
N GLN A 18 -0.12 -2.02 -10.81
CA GLN A 18 1.19 -1.73 -11.41
C GLN A 18 1.30 -2.42 -12.76
N SER A 19 1.74 -1.70 -13.80
CA SER A 19 1.97 -2.28 -15.13
C SER A 19 0.79 -3.11 -15.68
N LYS A 20 -0.45 -2.64 -15.46
CA LYS A 20 -1.70 -3.31 -15.87
C LYS A 20 -2.05 -4.59 -15.10
N VAL A 21 -1.29 -4.94 -14.07
CA VAL A 21 -1.50 -6.11 -13.21
C VAL A 21 -1.84 -5.64 -11.79
N CYS A 22 -2.80 -6.31 -11.16
CA CYS A 22 -3.14 -6.07 -9.75
C CYS A 22 -2.19 -6.85 -8.85
N TYR A 23 -1.55 -6.14 -7.93
CA TYR A 23 -0.68 -6.71 -6.90
C TYR A 23 -1.23 -6.38 -5.52
N HIS A 24 -1.02 -7.28 -4.57
CA HIS A 24 -1.33 -7.00 -3.16
C HIS A 24 -0.22 -6.11 -2.56
N ASN A 25 -0.60 -5.07 -1.82
CA ASN A 25 0.33 -4.09 -1.25
C ASN A 25 1.34 -4.78 -0.31
N SER A 26 0.89 -5.77 0.47
CA SER A 26 1.80 -6.52 1.35
C SER A 26 2.81 -7.38 0.57
N HIS A 27 2.46 -7.86 -0.63
CA HIS A 27 3.38 -8.62 -1.47
C HIS A 27 4.46 -7.70 -2.06
N ILE A 28 4.12 -6.47 -2.44
CA ILE A 28 5.11 -5.48 -2.86
C ILE A 28 6.03 -5.14 -1.69
N ALA A 29 5.46 -4.90 -0.50
CA ALA A 29 6.24 -4.55 0.68
C ALA A 29 7.14 -5.69 1.18
N SER A 30 6.71 -6.95 1.08
CA SER A 30 7.51 -8.13 1.47
C SER A 30 8.61 -8.49 0.46
N THR A 31 8.41 -8.15 -0.82
CA THR A 31 9.40 -8.42 -1.88
C THR A 31 10.33 -7.24 -2.16
N ALA A 32 10.01 -6.05 -1.65
CA ALA A 32 10.86 -4.87 -1.75
C ALA A 32 12.15 -5.06 -0.94
N LYS A 33 13.28 -4.84 -1.60
CA LYS A 33 14.60 -4.83 -0.96
C LYS A 33 14.88 -3.49 -0.31
N THR A 34 14.36 -2.41 -0.89
CA THR A 34 14.54 -1.05 -0.39
C THR A 34 13.23 -0.25 -0.40
N MET A 35 13.12 0.76 0.45
CA MET A 35 11.96 1.68 0.48
C MET A 35 11.77 2.51 -0.80
N ASN A 36 12.74 2.48 -1.72
CA ASN A 36 12.69 3.19 -3.00
C ASN A 36 12.22 2.30 -4.16
N ASP A 37 12.05 0.99 -3.93
CA ASP A 37 11.58 0.05 -4.95
C ASP A 37 10.14 0.38 -5.39
N HIS A 38 9.36 1.03 -4.51
CA HIS A 38 8.02 1.51 -4.82
C HIS A 38 7.75 2.86 -4.17
N HIS A 39 7.21 3.84 -4.93
CA HIS A 39 6.97 5.20 -4.43
C HIS A 39 5.94 5.25 -3.28
N LEU A 40 5.11 4.20 -3.14
CA LEU A 40 4.13 4.05 -2.06
C LEU A 40 4.72 3.42 -0.78
N LEU A 41 5.95 2.91 -0.80
CA LEU A 41 6.58 2.42 0.43
C LEU A 41 7.08 3.58 1.28
N CYS A 42 6.96 3.46 2.59
CA CYS A 42 7.37 4.48 3.54
C CYS A 42 7.96 3.89 4.81
N GLN A 43 8.74 4.70 5.51
CA GLN A 43 9.17 4.43 6.88
C GLN A 43 8.49 5.40 7.85
N SER A 44 8.14 6.60 7.38
CA SER A 44 7.47 7.63 8.15
C SER A 44 6.34 8.30 7.37
N HIS A 45 5.50 9.06 8.10
CA HIS A 45 4.48 9.93 7.50
C HIS A 45 5.11 11.01 6.61
N GLU A 46 6.23 11.59 7.05
CA GLU A 46 6.97 12.61 6.31
C GLU A 46 7.50 12.09 4.98
N ASP A 47 7.87 10.81 4.89
CA ASP A 47 8.27 10.19 3.62
C ASP A 47 7.13 10.23 2.61
N CYS A 48 5.90 9.91 3.04
CA CYS A 48 4.74 9.93 2.16
C CYS A 48 4.46 11.33 1.62
N VAL A 49 4.58 12.35 2.48
CA VAL A 49 4.42 13.75 2.10
C VAL A 49 5.51 14.17 1.13
N THR A 50 6.77 13.86 1.44
CA THR A 50 7.94 14.18 0.59
C THR A 50 7.86 13.51 -0.77
N LYS A 51 7.38 12.26 -0.83
CA LYS A 51 7.15 11.52 -2.09
C LYS A 51 5.88 11.95 -2.83
N GLY A 52 5.05 12.82 -2.25
CA GLY A 52 3.74 13.22 -2.82
C GLY A 52 2.71 12.08 -2.92
N SER A 53 3.01 10.94 -2.28
CA SER A 53 2.28 9.67 -2.40
C SER A 53 1.19 9.50 -1.33
N GLY A 54 1.11 10.42 -0.37
CA GLY A 54 0.17 10.36 0.73
C GLY A 54 0.51 11.35 1.82
N ASN A 55 -0.26 11.33 2.89
CA ASN A 55 0.07 12.02 4.14
C ASN A 55 0.16 11.06 5.33
N PHE A 56 -0.17 9.78 5.12
CA PHE A 56 -0.18 8.76 6.16
C PHE A 56 0.62 7.53 5.74
N CYS A 57 1.42 7.00 6.66
CA CYS A 57 2.19 5.78 6.47
C CYS A 57 1.65 4.67 7.39
N ALA A 58 0.99 3.66 6.83
CA ALA A 58 0.51 2.53 7.61
C ALA A 58 1.45 1.33 7.49
N HIS A 59 1.99 0.90 8.63
CA HIS A 59 2.81 -0.30 8.72
C HIS A 59 1.94 -1.56 8.67
N PHE A 60 2.42 -2.57 7.98
CA PHE A 60 1.76 -3.87 7.96
C PHE A 60 1.85 -4.53 9.35
N PRO A 61 0.83 -5.30 9.76
CA PRO A 61 0.87 -6.06 11.02
C PRO A 61 1.81 -7.27 10.98
N ASP A 62 2.37 -7.57 9.81
CA ASP A 62 3.40 -8.58 9.62
C ASP A 62 4.77 -8.03 10.06
N HIS A 63 5.47 -8.77 10.92
CA HIS A 63 6.75 -8.35 11.48
C HIS A 63 7.92 -8.51 10.48
N ASP A 64 7.73 -9.31 9.42
CA ASP A 64 8.75 -9.51 8.39
C ASP A 64 8.78 -8.36 7.37
N ILE A 65 7.78 -7.45 7.43
CA ILE A 65 7.68 -6.29 6.56
C ILE A 65 8.11 -5.03 7.34
N HIS A 66 9.29 -4.51 7.00
CA HIS A 66 9.90 -3.35 7.68
C HIS A 66 9.41 -1.98 7.19
N TYR A 67 8.54 -1.95 6.18
CA TYR A 67 8.06 -0.73 5.55
C TYR A 67 6.55 -0.61 5.67
N GLY A 68 6.05 0.61 5.72
CA GLY A 68 4.63 0.91 5.59
C GLY A 68 4.22 1.23 4.17
N TRP A 69 2.92 1.51 4.03
CA TRP A 69 2.28 1.92 2.79
C TRP A 69 1.69 3.33 2.92
N CYS A 70 2.00 4.18 1.95
CA CYS A 70 1.46 5.53 1.85
C CYS A 70 0.04 5.54 1.31
N PHE A 71 -0.83 6.33 1.94
CA PHE A 71 -2.12 6.72 1.37
C PHE A 71 -2.52 8.13 1.81
N ARG A 72 -3.53 8.68 1.14
CA ARG A 72 -4.12 9.99 1.49
C ARG A 72 -5.31 9.76 2.42
N ALA A 73 -5.10 10.01 3.71
CA ALA A 73 -6.11 9.77 4.74
C ALA A 73 -7.41 10.58 4.52
N GLU A 74 -7.33 11.73 3.84
CA GLU A 74 -8.48 12.62 3.62
C GLU A 74 -9.24 12.33 2.31
N SER A 75 -8.60 11.73 1.29
CA SER A 75 -9.21 11.57 -0.03
C SER A 75 -9.57 10.13 -0.40
N GLU A 76 -8.94 9.13 0.19
CA GLU A 76 -9.13 7.75 -0.26
C GLU A 76 -10.33 7.06 0.39
N GLY A 77 -11.03 7.71 1.32
CA GLY A 77 -12.12 7.08 2.06
C GLY A 77 -11.69 5.81 2.80
N PHE A 78 -10.38 5.58 2.92
CA PHE A 78 -9.72 4.40 3.46
C PHE A 78 -9.71 4.52 4.98
N PRO A 79 -10.70 3.94 5.67
CA PRO A 79 -10.74 4.09 7.10
C PRO A 79 -9.69 3.12 7.66
N LEU A 80 -8.81 3.60 8.54
CA LEU A 80 -7.76 2.80 9.24
C LEU A 80 -8.22 1.39 9.69
N LYS A 81 -9.50 1.25 10.04
CA LYS A 81 -10.16 -0.02 10.39
C LYS A 81 -10.08 -1.09 9.30
N ASP A 82 -10.03 -0.71 8.04
CA ASP A 82 -9.98 -1.61 6.89
C ASP A 82 -8.53 -2.05 6.61
N PHE A 83 -7.53 -1.22 6.94
CA PHE A 83 -6.12 -1.63 6.95
C PHE A 83 -5.83 -2.66 8.07
N MET A 84 -6.43 -2.46 9.25
CA MET A 84 -6.30 -3.39 10.39
C MET A 84 -7.00 -4.74 10.18
N LYS A 85 -7.94 -4.83 9.24
CA LYS A 85 -8.65 -6.08 8.88
C LYS A 85 -7.91 -6.93 7.87
N MET A 86 -6.78 -6.47 7.32
CA MET A 86 -6.02 -7.28 6.38
C MET A 86 -5.47 -8.54 7.08
N PRO A 87 -5.78 -9.74 6.57
CA PRO A 87 -5.27 -10.97 7.14
C PRO A 87 -3.74 -11.00 7.03
N LYS A 88 -3.09 -11.53 8.07
CA LYS A 88 -1.68 -11.92 8.00
C LYS A 88 -1.56 -13.00 6.92
N LEU A 89 -0.53 -12.88 6.08
CA LEU A 89 -0.27 -13.78 4.96
C LEU A 89 -0.01 -15.22 5.45
#